data_AF-A0A3M1P1Z4-F1
#
_entry.id   AF-A0A3M1P1Z4-F1
#
_cell.length_a   1.000
_cell.length_b   1.000
_cell.length_c   1.000
_cell.angle_alpha   90.00
_cell.angle_beta   90.00
_cell.angle_gamma   90.00
#
_symmetry.space_group_name_H-M   'P 1'
#
loop_
_entity.id
_entity.type
_entity.pdbx_description
1 polymer ?
#
loop_
_entity_poly.entity_id
_entity_poly.type
_entity_poly.pdbx_seq_one_letter_code
_entity_poly.pdbx_strand_id
1 'polypeptide(L)'
;MTPQKSVVESEKKSYKFLGGKKKVFYLLIFFAIVLYPLESQAQKKMYPLGERLHRSVPPPGAKTHRLVPGERFRAGWFKRFLFGNGYRKLWTTPLEVPVLYPDSVGGGLIPIRPGGFGQTVSLHFKGNDGRRYVFRSLDKDPSKRLMEEFKDTFVEEVIQDLVSAQLPGGALVVDPLLEATHILHAKHKLVVLPDDSALGEFRSVFAGLVGT
;
A
#
# COMPACT_ATOMS: atom_id res chain seq x y z
N MET A 1 35.77 30.35 -3.78
CA MET A 1 34.79 29.33 -4.19
C MET A 1 33.43 29.73 -3.61
N THR A 2 32.49 30.13 -4.46
CA THR A 2 31.14 30.53 -4.02
C THR A 2 30.11 29.99 -5.00
N PRO A 3 29.24 29.06 -4.58
CA PRO A 3 27.98 28.86 -5.26
C PRO A 3 26.83 28.78 -4.23
N GLN A 4 26.30 29.93 -3.83
CA GLN A 4 25.08 30.00 -3.00
C GLN A 4 23.97 30.84 -3.66
N LYS A 5 24.25 31.49 -4.81
CA LYS A 5 23.28 32.32 -5.54
C LYS A 5 22.42 31.54 -6.55
N SER A 6 22.84 30.36 -7.00
CA SER A 6 22.15 29.61 -8.07
C SER A 6 20.88 28.90 -7.60
N VAL A 7 20.77 28.53 -6.33
CA VAL A 7 19.61 27.79 -5.80
C VAL A 7 18.40 28.74 -5.62
N VAL A 8 18.63 29.93 -5.06
CA VAL A 8 17.59 30.94 -4.78
C VAL A 8 16.96 31.49 -6.09
N GLU A 9 17.73 31.58 -7.17
CA GLU A 9 17.25 32.03 -8.48
C GLU A 9 16.35 30.97 -9.16
N SER A 10 16.63 29.68 -8.94
CA SER A 10 15.83 28.59 -9.50
C SER A 10 14.48 28.42 -8.78
N GLU A 11 14.45 28.68 -7.47
CA GLU A 11 13.22 28.67 -6.67
C GLU A 11 12.24 29.77 -7.10
N LYS A 12 12.72 31.01 -7.31
CA LYS A 12 11.88 32.13 -7.78
C LYS A 12 11.22 31.86 -9.14
N LYS A 13 11.84 31.02 -9.98
CA LYS A 13 11.30 30.65 -11.31
C LYS A 13 10.18 29.61 -11.20
N SER A 14 10.28 28.67 -10.25
CA SER A 14 9.26 27.65 -10.01
C SER A 14 7.94 28.25 -9.50
N TYR A 15 8.01 29.32 -8.69
CA TYR A 15 6.82 30.04 -8.21
C TYR A 15 6.10 30.87 -9.29
N LYS A 16 6.68 31.10 -10.48
CA LYS A 16 5.98 31.81 -11.57
C LYS A 16 5.02 30.93 -12.38
N PHE A 17 5.12 29.60 -12.27
CA PHE A 17 4.36 28.67 -13.13
C PHE A 17 2.94 28.32 -12.64
N LEU A 18 2.54 28.80 -11.45
CA LEU A 18 1.24 28.50 -10.86
C LEU A 18 0.29 29.70 -10.98
N GLY A 19 -0.84 29.51 -11.65
CA GLY A 19 -1.91 30.49 -11.72
C GLY A 19 -2.44 30.90 -10.33
N GLY A 20 -2.94 32.12 -10.19
CA GLY A 20 -3.22 32.78 -8.91
C GLY A 20 -4.02 31.96 -7.88
N LYS A 21 -5.00 31.17 -8.32
CA LYS A 21 -5.79 30.29 -7.42
C LYS A 21 -4.98 29.13 -6.85
N LYS A 22 -4.02 28.58 -7.61
CA LYS A 22 -3.14 27.49 -7.14
C LYS A 22 -2.10 28.02 -6.14
N LYS A 23 -1.60 29.24 -6.35
CA LYS A 23 -0.67 29.90 -5.41
C LYS A 23 -1.26 30.09 -4.02
N VAL A 24 -2.50 30.59 -3.94
CA VAL A 24 -3.19 30.79 -2.66
C VAL A 24 -3.43 29.46 -1.96
N PHE A 25 -3.79 28.40 -2.69
CA PHE A 25 -3.98 27.06 -2.13
C PHE A 25 -2.68 26.48 -1.53
N TYR A 26 -1.55 26.56 -2.24
CA TYR A 26 -0.26 26.10 -1.71
C TYR A 26 0.24 26.96 -0.54
N LEU A 27 -0.03 28.27 -0.56
CA LEU A 27 0.33 29.19 0.53
C LEU A 27 -0.47 28.90 1.80
N LEU A 28 -1.76 28.53 1.67
CA LEU A 28 -2.59 28.13 2.80
C LEU A 28 -2.18 26.78 3.39
N ILE A 29 -1.76 25.81 2.56
CA ILE A 29 -1.16 24.56 3.03
C ILE A 29 0.15 24.83 3.76
N PHE A 30 1.00 25.70 3.22
CA PHE A 30 2.26 26.09 3.85
C PHE A 30 2.03 26.78 5.21
N PHE A 31 1.05 27.68 5.32
CA PHE A 31 0.69 28.32 6.57
C PHE A 31 0.04 27.36 7.59
N ALA A 32 -0.76 26.39 7.14
CA ALA A 32 -1.31 25.35 8.01
C ALA A 32 -0.22 24.41 8.56
N ILE A 33 0.87 24.21 7.82
CA ILE A 33 2.04 23.43 8.26
C ILE A 33 2.96 24.24 9.19
N VAL A 34 3.10 25.55 8.96
CA VAL A 34 4.05 26.41 9.69
C VAL A 34 3.46 27.02 10.97
N LEU A 35 2.15 27.26 11.05
CA LEU A 35 1.51 27.88 12.22
C LEU A 35 0.92 26.90 13.24
N TYR A 36 0.94 25.59 12.98
CA TYR A 36 0.52 24.62 14.01
C TYR A 36 1.66 24.46 15.02
N PRO A 37 1.44 24.70 16.32
CA PRO A 37 2.48 24.55 17.32
C PRO A 37 2.89 23.07 17.39
N LEU A 38 4.13 22.81 16.98
CA LEU A 38 4.83 21.53 17.05
C LEU A 38 5.27 21.26 18.49
N GLU A 39 4.32 21.07 19.39
CA GLU A 39 4.61 20.66 20.76
C GLU A 39 3.74 19.46 21.13
N SER A 40 4.27 18.26 20.93
CA SER A 40 3.81 17.06 21.62
C SER A 40 4.78 15.89 21.43
N GLN A 41 5.57 15.63 22.47
CA GLN A 41 6.02 14.31 22.97
C GLN A 41 6.29 13.23 21.90
N ALA A 42 7.52 13.21 21.39
CA ALA A 42 8.06 12.11 20.59
C ALA A 42 8.25 10.85 21.46
N GLN A 43 7.16 10.16 21.78
CA GLN A 43 7.24 8.74 22.07
C GLN A 43 7.23 8.02 20.72
N LYS A 44 8.34 7.35 20.41
CA LYS A 44 8.58 6.62 19.15
C LYS A 44 7.55 5.51 18.95
N LYS A 45 6.34 5.84 18.50
CA LYS A 45 5.24 4.88 18.30
C LYS A 45 5.49 4.18 16.98
N MET A 46 6.13 3.02 17.02
CA MET A 46 6.33 2.21 15.82
C MET A 46 4.98 1.62 15.40
N TYR A 47 4.48 1.98 14.21
CA TYR A 47 3.26 1.35 13.68
C TYR A 47 3.48 -0.16 13.52
N PRO A 48 2.61 -1.01 14.11
CA PRO A 48 2.51 -2.41 13.76
C PRO A 48 2.52 -2.62 12.24
N LEU A 49 3.17 -3.70 11.80
CA LEU A 49 3.29 -4.02 10.38
C LEU A 49 1.89 -4.20 9.76
N GLY A 50 1.56 -3.39 8.75
CA GLY A 50 0.33 -3.55 7.98
C GLY A 50 -0.94 -3.25 8.78
N GLU A 51 -0.85 -2.39 9.80
CA GLU A 51 -2.01 -1.93 10.57
C GLU A 51 -3.07 -1.30 9.67
N ARG A 52 -2.63 -0.52 8.67
CA ARG A 52 -3.55 0.21 7.79
C ARG A 52 -3.95 -0.57 6.55
N LEU A 53 -3.61 -1.86 6.43
CA LEU A 53 -4.02 -2.65 5.27
C LEU A 53 -5.49 -3.06 5.37
N HIS A 54 -6.20 -3.00 4.26
CA HIS A 54 -7.55 -3.55 4.19
C HIS A 54 -7.54 -5.06 4.46
N ARG A 55 -8.42 -5.50 5.37
CA ARG A 55 -8.60 -6.91 5.76
C ARG A 55 -10.04 -7.33 5.55
N SER A 56 -10.22 -8.52 5.00
CA SER A 56 -11.51 -9.18 4.87
C SER A 56 -11.30 -10.68 5.05
N VAL A 57 -11.60 -11.17 6.26
CA VAL A 57 -11.38 -12.57 6.62
C VAL A 57 -12.44 -13.45 5.92
N PRO A 58 -12.03 -14.46 5.14
CA PRO A 58 -12.98 -15.39 4.54
C PRO A 58 -13.65 -16.27 5.60
N PRO A 59 -14.90 -16.70 5.39
CA PRO A 59 -15.54 -17.70 6.24
C PRO A 59 -14.70 -18.99 6.32
N PRO A 60 -14.69 -19.69 7.48
CA PRO A 60 -13.99 -20.97 7.60
C PRO A 60 -14.42 -21.97 6.53
N GLY A 61 -13.45 -22.62 5.87
CA GLY A 61 -13.67 -23.59 4.79
C GLY A 61 -14.05 -23.00 3.42
N ALA A 62 -14.14 -21.67 3.27
CA ALA A 62 -14.45 -21.06 2.00
C ALA A 62 -13.33 -21.27 0.96
N LYS A 63 -13.67 -21.72 -0.25
CA LYS A 63 -12.71 -21.87 -1.35
C LYS A 63 -12.38 -20.53 -2.03
N THR A 64 -13.37 -19.65 -2.07
CA THR A 64 -13.26 -18.31 -2.63
C THR A 64 -13.87 -17.31 -1.66
N HIS A 65 -13.52 -16.03 -1.83
CA HIS A 65 -13.97 -14.94 -0.99
C HIS A 65 -14.26 -13.70 -1.82
N ARG A 66 -15.43 -13.09 -1.62
CA ARG A 66 -15.83 -11.88 -2.31
C ARG A 66 -15.55 -10.66 -1.44
N LEU A 67 -14.81 -9.69 -1.98
CA LEU A 67 -14.38 -8.50 -1.24
C LEU A 67 -14.17 -7.29 -2.15
N VAL A 68 -13.99 -6.12 -1.54
CA VAL A 68 -13.56 -4.90 -2.22
C VAL A 68 -12.15 -4.55 -1.72
N PRO A 69 -11.11 -4.53 -2.56
CA PRO A 69 -9.72 -4.51 -2.11
C PRO A 69 -9.31 -3.17 -1.48
N GLY A 70 -9.99 -2.08 -1.84
CA GLY A 70 -9.66 -0.72 -1.40
C GLY A 70 -10.89 0.14 -1.23
N GLU A 71 -11.87 -0.34 -0.46
CA GLU A 71 -13.13 0.36 -0.15
C GLU A 71 -12.90 1.82 0.30
N ARG A 72 -11.85 2.07 1.10
CA ARG A 72 -11.38 3.39 1.54
C ARG A 72 -11.04 4.38 0.42
N PHE A 73 -10.79 3.91 -0.79
CA PHE A 73 -10.43 4.76 -1.92
C PHE A 73 -11.64 5.33 -2.67
N ARG A 74 -12.88 5.00 -2.24
CA ARG A 74 -14.09 5.71 -2.69
C ARG A 74 -13.90 7.22 -2.48
N ALA A 75 -14.26 7.98 -3.51
CA ALA A 75 -14.02 9.42 -3.55
C ALA A 75 -15.14 10.13 -4.29
N GLY A 76 -15.67 11.18 -3.67
CA GLY A 76 -16.57 12.13 -4.33
C GLY A 76 -15.84 13.08 -5.29
N TRP A 77 -16.60 13.97 -5.93
CA TRP A 77 -16.09 14.88 -6.95
C TRP A 77 -14.95 15.79 -6.44
N PHE A 78 -15.07 16.29 -5.20
CA PHE A 78 -14.07 17.21 -4.62
C PHE A 78 -12.70 16.53 -4.42
N LYS A 79 -12.71 15.32 -3.84
CA LYS A 79 -11.48 14.52 -3.63
C LYS A 79 -10.83 14.13 -4.95
N ARG A 80 -11.64 13.80 -5.98
CA ARG A 80 -11.16 13.52 -7.34
C ARG A 80 -10.62 14.76 -8.06
N PHE A 81 -11.20 15.93 -7.81
CA PHE A 81 -10.70 17.18 -8.37
C PHE A 81 -9.32 17.54 -7.81
N LEU A 82 -9.09 17.33 -6.51
CA LEU A 82 -7.81 17.63 -5.86
C LEU A 82 -6.71 16.59 -6.13
N PHE A 83 -7.03 15.30 -6.01
CA PHE A 83 -6.03 14.21 -6.05
C PHE A 83 -6.10 13.35 -7.32
N GLY A 84 -6.99 13.70 -8.25
CA GLY A 84 -7.22 12.94 -9.47
C GLY A 84 -8.09 11.70 -9.27
N ASN A 85 -8.42 11.06 -10.39
CA ASN A 85 -9.24 9.86 -10.42
C ASN A 85 -8.46 8.59 -10.02
N GLY A 86 -7.16 8.54 -10.32
CA GLY A 86 -6.31 7.37 -10.09
C GLY A 86 -6.92 6.08 -10.65
N TYR A 87 -6.64 4.97 -9.98
CA TYR A 87 -7.27 3.66 -10.21
C TYR A 87 -8.37 3.38 -9.20
N ARG A 88 -8.98 4.41 -8.60
CA ARG A 88 -10.01 4.26 -7.56
C ARG A 88 -11.14 3.33 -7.98
N LYS A 89 -11.56 3.39 -9.25
CA LYS A 89 -12.57 2.49 -9.79
C LYS A 89 -12.17 1.02 -9.58
N LEU A 90 -10.96 0.64 -10.00
CA LEU A 90 -10.44 -0.72 -9.83
C LEU A 90 -10.28 -1.10 -8.35
N TRP A 91 -9.77 -0.19 -7.52
CA TRP A 91 -9.66 -0.41 -6.07
C TRP A 91 -11.02 -0.66 -5.40
N THR A 92 -12.08 -0.07 -5.92
CA THR A 92 -13.44 -0.17 -5.36
C THR A 92 -14.32 -1.21 -6.06
N THR A 93 -13.79 -1.91 -7.07
CA THR A 93 -14.52 -2.98 -7.76
C THR A 93 -14.57 -4.21 -6.86
N PRO A 94 -15.76 -4.75 -6.54
CA PRO A 94 -15.86 -6.04 -5.87
C PRO A 94 -15.29 -7.14 -6.76
N LEU A 95 -14.47 -8.01 -6.20
CA LEU A 95 -13.96 -9.19 -6.89
C LEU A 95 -14.01 -10.42 -5.99
N GLU A 96 -14.00 -11.59 -6.63
CA GLU A 96 -13.92 -12.87 -5.98
C GLU A 96 -12.49 -13.42 -6.14
N VAL A 97 -11.85 -13.77 -5.03
CA VAL A 97 -10.48 -14.29 -4.99
C VAL A 97 -10.44 -15.67 -4.35
N PRO A 98 -9.55 -16.57 -4.79
CA PRO A 98 -9.31 -17.83 -4.10
C PRO A 98 -8.74 -17.59 -2.69
N VAL A 99 -9.14 -18.44 -1.76
CA VAL A 99 -8.56 -18.50 -0.41
C VAL A 99 -7.29 -19.36 -0.46
N LEU A 100 -6.17 -18.82 0.00
CA LEU A 100 -4.89 -19.54 0.07
C LEU A 100 -4.76 -20.21 1.44
N TYR A 101 -5.22 -21.45 1.54
CA TYR A 101 -4.86 -22.29 2.68
C TYR A 101 -3.40 -22.74 2.56
N PRO A 102 -2.56 -22.59 3.61
CA PRO A 102 -1.15 -22.92 3.53
C PRO A 102 -0.88 -24.38 3.10
N ASP A 103 -1.74 -25.33 3.46
CA ASP A 103 -1.64 -26.74 3.06
C ASP A 103 -1.84 -26.99 1.55
N SER A 104 -2.52 -26.09 0.84
CA SER A 104 -2.94 -26.28 -0.56
C SER A 104 -1.86 -26.02 -1.61
N VAL A 105 -0.72 -25.41 -1.25
CA VAL A 105 0.34 -25.00 -2.19
C VAL A 105 1.69 -25.55 -1.75
N GLY A 106 2.53 -25.95 -2.72
CA GLY A 106 3.93 -26.34 -2.47
C GLY A 106 4.09 -27.56 -1.55
N GLY A 107 3.08 -28.43 -1.47
CA GLY A 107 3.05 -29.57 -0.53
C GLY A 107 2.85 -29.17 0.94
N GLY A 108 2.43 -27.93 1.19
CA GLY A 108 2.33 -27.31 2.51
C GLY A 108 3.31 -26.16 2.65
N LEU A 109 2.78 -24.95 2.80
CA LEU A 109 3.52 -23.73 3.04
C LEU A 109 3.76 -23.53 4.53
N ILE A 110 5.03 -23.38 4.90
CA ILE A 110 5.45 -23.06 6.25
C ILE A 110 5.90 -21.60 6.26
N PRO A 111 5.24 -20.71 7.02
CA PRO A 111 5.65 -19.31 7.08
C PRO A 111 6.99 -19.20 7.82
N ILE A 112 7.87 -18.35 7.30
CA ILE A 112 9.26 -18.21 7.79
C ILE A 112 9.47 -16.87 8.47
N ARG A 113 9.08 -15.78 7.80
CA ARG A 113 9.32 -14.41 8.27
C ARG A 113 8.49 -13.38 7.50
N PRO A 114 8.16 -12.25 8.13
CA PRO A 114 7.69 -11.09 7.40
C PRO A 114 8.82 -10.51 6.52
N GLY A 115 8.40 -9.68 5.58
CA GLY A 115 9.25 -8.91 4.68
C GLY A 115 8.53 -7.65 4.24
N GLY A 116 9.12 -6.99 3.25
CA GLY A 116 8.61 -5.70 2.76
C GLY A 116 9.52 -4.54 3.17
N PHE A 117 9.99 -3.81 2.17
CA PHE A 117 11.00 -2.76 2.36
C PHE A 117 10.39 -1.39 2.68
N GLY A 118 9.07 -1.23 2.57
CA GLY A 118 8.42 0.07 2.71
C GLY A 118 6.91 -0.07 2.87
N GLN A 119 6.17 0.18 1.78
CA GLN A 119 4.71 0.22 1.81
C GLN A 119 4.04 -1.15 1.59
N THR A 120 4.78 -2.12 1.04
CA THR A 120 4.26 -3.48 0.85
C THR A 120 4.63 -4.32 2.05
N VAL A 121 3.65 -5.05 2.57
CA VAL A 121 3.86 -6.06 3.60
C VAL A 121 3.93 -7.43 2.92
N SER A 122 4.89 -8.26 3.30
CA SER A 122 5.06 -9.57 2.67
C SER A 122 5.31 -10.66 3.69
N LEU A 123 4.90 -11.88 3.37
CA LEU A 123 5.18 -13.08 4.17
C LEU A 123 5.93 -14.08 3.29
N HIS A 124 7.10 -14.50 3.75
CA HIS A 124 7.88 -15.52 3.07
C HIS A 124 7.50 -16.90 3.60
N PHE A 125 7.33 -17.85 2.69
CA PHE A 125 7.04 -19.25 3.00
C PHE A 125 8.09 -20.18 2.40
N LYS A 126 8.28 -21.33 3.05
CA LYS A 126 8.97 -22.49 2.49
C LYS A 126 7.90 -23.54 2.16
N GLY A 127 7.89 -24.02 0.91
CA GLY A 127 7.10 -25.20 0.54
C GLY A 127 7.85 -26.48 0.88
N ASN A 128 7.11 -27.55 1.18
CA ASN A 128 7.65 -28.90 1.30
C ASN A 128 8.18 -29.45 -0.03
N ASP A 129 7.80 -28.85 -1.16
CA ASP A 129 8.39 -29.08 -2.48
C ASP A 129 9.81 -28.49 -2.65
N GLY A 130 10.36 -27.88 -1.60
CA GLY A 130 11.69 -27.27 -1.59
C GLY A 130 11.74 -25.86 -2.17
N ARG A 131 10.62 -25.30 -2.64
CA ARG A 131 10.56 -23.95 -3.23
C ARG A 131 10.25 -22.89 -2.17
N ARG A 132 10.54 -21.63 -2.52
CA ARG A 132 10.18 -20.45 -1.71
C ARG A 132 9.00 -19.75 -2.36
N TYR A 133 8.07 -19.33 -1.51
CA TYR A 133 6.90 -18.56 -1.91
C TYR A 133 6.89 -17.25 -1.14
N VAL A 134 6.29 -16.23 -1.73
CA VAL A 134 6.16 -14.92 -1.09
C VAL A 134 4.76 -14.42 -1.35
N PHE A 135 4.00 -14.22 -0.28
CA PHE A 135 2.76 -13.44 -0.32
C PHE A 135 3.11 -11.96 -0.18
N ARG A 136 2.52 -11.10 -1.02
CA ARG A 136 2.70 -9.64 -0.97
C ARG A 136 1.34 -8.96 -0.93
N SER A 137 1.14 -8.06 0.03
CA SER A 137 -0.10 -7.31 0.15
C SER A 137 -0.42 -6.55 -1.14
N LEU A 138 -1.68 -6.68 -1.59
CA LEU A 138 -2.21 -5.92 -2.72
C LEU A 138 -2.26 -4.44 -2.34
N ASP A 139 -2.93 -4.16 -1.24
CA ASP A 139 -2.98 -2.84 -0.61
C ASP A 139 -1.63 -2.45 0.01
N LYS A 140 -1.43 -1.16 0.22
CA LYS A 140 -0.17 -0.57 0.68
C LYS A 140 -0.37 0.23 1.96
N ASP A 141 0.60 0.10 2.84
CA ASP A 141 0.67 0.79 4.11
C ASP A 141 1.91 1.70 4.16
N PRO A 142 1.76 2.99 3.84
CA PRO A 142 2.87 3.94 3.84
C PRO A 142 3.32 4.36 5.25
N SER A 143 2.55 4.04 6.30
CA SER A 143 2.75 4.54 7.67
C SER A 143 4.13 4.22 8.24
N LYS A 144 4.72 3.07 7.86
CA LYS A 144 6.06 2.66 8.30
C LYS A 144 7.16 3.66 7.92
N ARG A 145 6.98 4.41 6.83
CA ARG A 145 7.95 5.41 6.34
C ARG A 145 7.53 6.84 6.64
N LEU A 146 6.42 7.01 7.33
CA LEU A 146 5.92 8.31 7.68
C LEU A 146 6.71 8.87 8.87
N MET A 147 7.05 10.15 8.81
CA MET A 147 7.63 10.87 9.95
C MET A 147 6.62 10.86 11.10
N GLU A 148 7.12 10.79 12.35
CA GLU A 148 6.25 10.65 13.54
C GLU A 148 5.23 11.78 13.63
N GLU A 149 5.63 12.99 13.25
CA GLU A 149 4.84 14.22 13.27
C GLU A 149 3.66 14.19 12.29
N PHE A 150 3.67 13.28 11.31
CA PHE A 150 2.57 13.13 10.36
C PHE A 150 1.65 11.96 10.69
N LYS A 151 2.03 11.09 11.64
CA LYS A 151 1.22 9.96 12.06
C LYS A 151 -0.02 10.42 12.81
N ASP A 152 -1.12 9.72 12.63
CA ASP A 152 -2.43 10.04 13.20
C ASP A 152 -2.91 11.47 12.80
N THR A 153 -2.41 12.03 11.69
CA THR A 153 -2.80 13.35 11.16
C THR A 153 -3.52 13.28 9.82
N PHE A 154 -4.09 14.41 9.39
CA PHE A 154 -4.62 14.55 8.02
C PHE A 154 -3.57 14.28 6.93
N VAL A 155 -2.28 14.53 7.19
CA VAL A 155 -1.20 14.28 6.23
C VAL A 155 -1.06 12.77 5.98
N GLU A 156 -1.18 11.94 7.02
CA GLU A 156 -1.20 10.48 6.87
C GLU A 156 -2.36 10.03 5.99
N GLU A 157 -3.57 10.56 6.22
CA GLU A 157 -4.76 10.22 5.42
C GLU A 157 -4.57 10.59 3.95
N VAL A 158 -3.96 11.75 3.66
CA VAL A 158 -3.62 12.15 2.29
C VAL A 158 -2.60 11.17 1.69
N ILE A 159 -1.53 10.85 2.40
CA ILE A 159 -0.49 9.93 1.91
C ILE A 159 -1.05 8.52 1.69
N GLN A 160 -1.93 8.06 2.58
CA GLN A 160 -2.64 6.80 2.42
C GLN A 160 -3.53 6.83 1.18
N ASP A 161 -4.21 7.94 0.91
CA ASP A 161 -5.07 8.11 -0.24
C ASP A 161 -4.31 8.14 -1.58
N LEU A 162 -3.04 8.58 -1.58
CA LEU A 162 -2.19 8.55 -2.77
C LEU A 162 -1.92 7.11 -3.27
N VAL A 163 -2.11 6.09 -2.44
CA VAL A 163 -2.08 4.68 -2.88
C VAL A 163 -3.12 4.41 -3.96
N SER A 164 -4.23 5.14 -3.97
CA SER A 164 -5.27 5.00 -5.00
C SER A 164 -4.79 5.32 -6.42
N ALA A 165 -3.67 6.03 -6.57
CA ALA A 165 -3.03 6.31 -7.86
C ALA A 165 -2.20 5.13 -8.39
N GLN A 166 -1.92 4.11 -7.56
CA GLN A 166 -1.24 2.89 -7.99
C GLN A 166 -2.23 1.93 -8.65
N LEU A 167 -1.82 1.23 -9.70
CA LEU A 167 -2.62 0.22 -10.39
C LEU A 167 -2.79 -1.01 -9.48
N PRO A 168 -4.00 -1.28 -8.93
CA PRO A 168 -4.23 -2.52 -8.19
C PRO A 168 -4.07 -3.71 -9.14
N GLY A 169 -3.38 -4.75 -8.68
CA GLY A 169 -3.13 -5.93 -9.48
C GLY A 169 -2.07 -5.74 -10.58
N GLY A 170 -1.30 -4.64 -10.57
CA GLY A 170 -0.24 -4.42 -11.56
C GLY A 170 0.77 -5.57 -11.68
N ALA A 171 1.02 -6.31 -10.60
CA ALA A 171 1.83 -7.52 -10.64
C ALA A 171 1.25 -8.61 -11.57
N LEU A 172 -0.08 -8.76 -11.61
CA LEU A 172 -0.77 -9.73 -12.48
C LEU A 172 -0.68 -9.34 -13.96
N VAL A 173 -0.57 -8.04 -14.26
CA VAL A 173 -0.41 -7.54 -15.63
C VAL A 173 0.98 -7.84 -16.18
N VAL A 174 1.99 -7.91 -15.30
CA VAL A 174 3.37 -8.18 -15.69
C VAL A 174 3.55 -9.62 -16.20
N ASP A 175 2.80 -10.59 -15.65
CA ASP A 175 2.91 -12.00 -16.04
C ASP A 175 2.74 -12.24 -17.54
N PRO A 176 1.62 -11.88 -18.21
CA PRO A 176 1.47 -12.12 -19.65
C PRO A 176 2.51 -11.36 -20.50
N LEU A 177 3.00 -10.21 -20.03
CA LEU A 177 4.06 -9.47 -20.71
C LEU A 177 5.39 -10.25 -20.66
N LEU A 178 5.73 -10.84 -19.52
CA LEU A 178 6.92 -11.67 -19.38
C LEU A 178 6.78 -13.01 -20.12
N GLU A 179 5.59 -13.62 -20.09
CA GLU A 179 5.28 -14.82 -20.87
C GLU A 179 5.52 -14.59 -22.37
N ALA A 180 5.08 -13.45 -22.91
CA ALA A 180 5.29 -13.09 -24.31
C ALA A 180 6.77 -12.91 -24.69
N THR A 181 7.65 -12.66 -23.72
CA THR A 181 9.10 -12.58 -23.94
C THR A 181 9.82 -13.92 -23.74
N HIS A 182 9.11 -14.97 -23.33
CA HIS A 182 9.67 -16.26 -22.93
C HIS A 182 10.72 -16.17 -21.80
N ILE A 183 10.75 -15.07 -21.05
CA ILE A 183 11.61 -14.93 -19.88
C ILE A 183 11.01 -15.74 -18.74
N LEU A 184 11.83 -16.58 -18.12
CA LEU A 184 11.45 -17.30 -16.91
C LEU A 184 11.14 -16.30 -15.79
N HIS A 185 9.94 -16.39 -15.22
CA HIS A 185 9.47 -15.54 -14.14
C HIS A 185 8.55 -16.30 -13.19
N ALA A 186 8.39 -15.78 -11.98
CA ALA A 186 7.39 -16.27 -11.05
C ALA A 186 6.03 -15.69 -11.41
N LYS A 187 5.02 -16.56 -11.58
CA LYS A 187 3.64 -16.15 -11.83
C LYS A 187 2.98 -15.69 -10.53
N HIS A 188 2.30 -14.56 -10.60
CA HIS A 188 1.52 -14.01 -9.50
C HIS A 188 0.12 -14.64 -9.49
N LYS A 189 -0.42 -14.86 -8.29
CA LYS A 189 -1.81 -15.32 -8.12
C LYS A 189 -2.48 -14.45 -7.08
N LEU A 190 -3.55 -13.78 -7.45
CA LEU A 190 -4.33 -13.01 -6.48
C LEU A 190 -5.07 -13.96 -5.54
N VAL A 191 -4.84 -13.82 -4.24
CA VAL A 191 -5.39 -14.68 -3.18
C VAL A 191 -5.76 -13.85 -1.94
N VAL A 192 -6.58 -14.42 -1.06
CA VAL A 192 -6.75 -13.95 0.33
C VAL A 192 -6.21 -14.98 1.30
N LEU A 193 -5.53 -14.54 2.35
CA LEU A 193 -5.11 -15.42 3.43
C LEU A 193 -6.27 -15.64 4.43
N PRO A 194 -6.62 -16.89 4.76
CA PRO A 194 -7.62 -17.19 5.76
C PRO A 194 -7.09 -16.90 7.17
N ASP A 195 -8.01 -16.91 8.13
CA ASP A 195 -7.66 -16.91 9.55
C ASP A 195 -7.27 -18.33 10.00
N ASP A 196 -6.06 -18.74 9.66
CA ASP A 196 -5.57 -20.12 9.79
C ASP A 196 -4.44 -20.24 10.82
N SER A 197 -4.50 -21.27 11.66
CA SER A 197 -3.47 -21.58 12.66
C SER A 197 -2.09 -21.85 12.09
N ALA A 198 -1.99 -22.35 10.85
CA ALA A 198 -0.73 -22.60 10.15
C ALA A 198 0.07 -21.32 9.87
N LEU A 199 -0.57 -20.13 9.94
CA LEU A 199 0.12 -18.84 9.90
C LEU A 199 0.90 -18.55 11.19
N GLY A 200 0.66 -19.28 12.28
CA GLY A 200 1.38 -19.15 13.55
C GLY A 200 1.36 -17.71 14.09
N GLU A 201 2.53 -17.20 14.47
CA GLU A 201 2.70 -15.84 14.98
C GLU A 201 2.33 -14.75 13.96
N PHE A 202 2.36 -15.06 12.66
CA PHE A 202 2.05 -14.10 11.59
C PHE A 202 0.54 -13.92 11.38
N ARG A 203 -0.30 -14.80 11.96
CA ARG A 203 -1.76 -14.77 11.81
C ARG A 203 -2.36 -13.40 12.11
N SER A 204 -1.92 -12.73 13.18
CA SER A 204 -2.42 -11.42 13.61
C SER A 204 -2.21 -10.29 12.59
N VAL A 205 -1.18 -10.41 11.75
CA VAL A 205 -0.84 -9.41 10.72
C VAL A 205 -1.47 -9.78 9.38
N PHE A 206 -1.50 -11.07 9.04
CA PHE A 206 -1.76 -11.52 7.67
C PHE A 206 -3.16 -12.10 7.43
N ALA A 207 -3.89 -12.53 8.45
CA ALA A 207 -5.24 -13.04 8.28
C ALA A 207 -6.17 -12.00 7.62
N GLY A 208 -6.88 -12.43 6.58
CA GLY A 208 -7.78 -11.59 5.79
C GLY A 208 -7.09 -10.61 4.84
N LEU A 209 -5.76 -10.62 4.72
CA LEU A 209 -5.08 -9.81 3.73
C LEU A 209 -5.25 -10.39 2.33
N VAL A 210 -5.50 -9.50 1.37
CA VAL A 210 -5.51 -9.79 -0.05
C VAL A 210 -4.15 -9.45 -0.63
N GLY A 211 -3.64 -10.32 -1.49
CA GLY A 211 -2.30 -10.17 -2.03
C GLY A 211 -2.00 -11.14 -3.16
N THR A 212 -0.75 -11.11 -3.61
CA THR A 212 -0.22 -11.97 -4.67
C THR A 212 0.94 -12.82 -4.20
#